data_AF-A0A7J2LLJ8-F1
#
_entry.id   AF-A0A7J2LLJ8-F1
#
_cell.length_a   1.000
_cell.length_b   1.000
_cell.length_c   1.000
_cell.angle_alpha   90.00
_cell.angle_beta   90.00
_cell.angle_gamma   90.00
#
_symmetry.space_group_name_H-M   'P 1'
#
loop_
_entity.id
_entity.type
_entity.pdbx_description
1 polymer ?
#
loop_
_entity_poly.entity_id
_entity_poly.type
_entity_poly.pdbx_seq_one_letter_code
_entity_poly.pdbx_strand_id
1 'polypeptide(L)'
;MHVKILNLNENNLKLIVEGVDSSFLNSIRRIILSEVPCMAIDDVIILENSSVMSDEFLSHRLGLIPIKTNLDAYKLPEECECKSELGCPLCRASFTLDVESTEGVRVVYSGDL
;
A
#
# COMPACT_ATOMS: atom_id res chain seq x y z
N MET A 1 -18.00 24.84 13.48
CA MET A 1 -16.92 24.25 12.66
C MET A 1 -16.68 25.11 11.44
N HIS A 2 -15.52 25.77 11.37
CA HIS A 2 -15.05 26.50 10.20
C HIS A 2 -13.79 25.81 9.68
N VAL A 3 -13.74 25.50 8.39
CA VAL A 3 -12.60 24.80 7.75
C VAL A 3 -11.97 25.73 6.72
N LYS A 4 -10.67 25.96 6.83
CA LYS A 4 -9.88 26.75 5.88
C LYS A 4 -8.82 25.85 5.23
N ILE A 5 -8.89 25.68 3.92
CA ILE A 5 -7.86 24.98 3.15
C ILE A 5 -6.69 25.95 2.92
N LEU A 6 -5.49 25.53 3.30
CA LEU A 6 -4.26 26.28 3.09
C LEU A 6 -3.52 25.84 1.82
N ASN A 7 -3.49 24.54 1.56
CA ASN A 7 -2.81 23.94 0.42
C ASN A 7 -3.48 22.61 0.08
N LEU A 8 -3.62 22.31 -1.21
CA LEU A 8 -4.11 21.04 -1.71
C LEU A 8 -3.32 20.68 -2.97
N ASN A 9 -2.60 19.58 -2.90
CA ASN A 9 -1.87 18.94 -3.99
C ASN A 9 -2.25 17.44 -4.04
N GLU A 10 -1.81 16.72 -5.07
CA GLU A 10 -2.15 15.29 -5.27
C GLU A 10 -1.85 14.40 -4.06
N ASN A 11 -0.74 14.66 -3.35
CA ASN A 11 -0.28 13.84 -2.23
C ASN A 11 -0.43 14.52 -0.85
N ASN A 12 -0.93 15.75 -0.78
CA ASN A 12 -0.97 16.51 0.47
C ASN A 12 -2.17 17.46 0.54
N LEU A 13 -2.86 17.46 1.68
CA LEU A 13 -3.89 18.44 2.03
C LEU A 13 -3.52 19.08 3.37
N LYS A 14 -3.39 20.42 3.38
CA LYS A 14 -3.17 21.20 4.59
C LYS A 14 -4.39 22.08 4.87
N LEU A 15 -4.96 21.95 6.06
CA LEU A 15 -6.17 22.64 6.48
C LEU A 15 -6.07 23.14 7.92
N ILE A 16 -6.83 24.19 8.23
CA ILE A 16 -7.07 24.71 9.58
C ILE A 16 -8.55 24.48 9.89
N VAL A 17 -8.85 23.91 11.05
CA VAL A 17 -10.22 23.71 11.54
C VAL A 17 -10.41 24.45 12.85
N GLU A 18 -11.47 25.25 12.92
CA GLU A 18 -11.82 26.07 14.08
C GLU A 18 -13.25 25.77 14.56
N GLY A 19 -13.51 26.01 15.85
CA GLY A 19 -14.83 25.83 16.45
C GLY A 19 -15.29 24.37 16.53
N VAL A 20 -14.35 23.46 16.83
CA VAL A 20 -14.56 22.04 17.16
C VAL A 20 -13.63 21.66 18.31
N ASP A 21 -14.00 20.63 19.07
CA ASP A 21 -13.16 20.13 20.16
C ASP A 21 -11.93 19.38 19.64
N SER A 22 -10.84 19.45 20.40
CA SER A 22 -9.58 18.76 20.07
C SER A 22 -9.73 17.23 20.00
N SER A 23 -10.62 16.65 20.81
CA SER A 23 -10.90 15.21 20.80
C SER A 23 -11.50 14.77 19.45
N PHE A 24 -12.39 15.59 18.87
CA PHE A 24 -13.00 15.30 17.58
C PHE A 24 -11.96 15.27 16.46
N LEU A 25 -11.06 16.26 16.41
CA LEU A 25 -9.96 16.27 15.44
C LEU A 25 -8.97 15.13 15.65
N ASN A 26 -8.68 14.77 16.90
CA ASN A 26 -7.81 13.63 17.18
C ASN A 26 -8.46 12.31 16.75
N SER A 27 -9.77 12.15 16.87
CA SER A 27 -10.50 10.99 16.34
C SER A 27 -10.36 10.89 14.83
N ILE A 28 -10.54 12.00 14.09
CA ILE A 28 -10.31 12.04 12.63
C ILE A 28 -8.87 11.63 12.30
N ARG A 29 -7.88 12.19 12.99
CA ARG A 29 -6.46 11.83 12.80
C ARG A 29 -6.21 10.34 13.01
N ARG A 30 -6.84 9.73 14.02
CA ARG A 30 -6.72 8.28 14.29
C ARG A 30 -7.31 7.45 13.16
N ILE A 31 -8.55 7.76 12.76
CA ILE A 31 -9.25 7.05 11.68
C ILE A 31 -8.43 7.12 10.37
N ILE A 32 -7.92 8.31 10.02
CA ILE A 32 -7.07 8.47 8.82
C ILE A 32 -5.84 7.58 8.85
N LEU A 33 -5.22 7.40 10.04
CA LEU A 33 -3.99 6.63 10.17
C LEU A 33 -4.20 5.12 10.27
N SER A 34 -5.33 4.65 10.80
CA SER A 34 -5.52 3.23 11.15
C SER A 34 -6.68 2.53 10.45
N GLU A 35 -7.68 3.27 9.97
CA GLU A 35 -8.93 2.67 9.45
C GLU A 35 -9.14 2.89 7.95
N VAL A 36 -8.36 3.78 7.32
CA VAL A 36 -8.42 3.94 5.86
C VAL A 36 -7.72 2.75 5.21
N PRO A 37 -8.44 1.89 4.47
CA PRO A 37 -7.85 0.72 3.85
C PRO A 37 -6.85 1.14 2.76
N CYS A 38 -5.71 0.46 2.72
CA CYS A 38 -4.68 0.63 1.69
C CYS A 38 -4.21 -0.72 1.18
N MET A 39 -3.86 -0.79 -0.10
CA MET A 39 -3.30 -1.99 -0.70
C MET A 39 -1.80 -2.08 -0.42
N ALA A 40 -1.37 -3.24 0.05
CA ALA A 40 0.04 -3.60 0.27
C ALA A 40 0.27 -5.05 -0.18
N ILE A 41 1.54 -5.40 -0.40
CA ILE A 41 1.93 -6.78 -0.68
C ILE A 41 1.91 -7.55 0.65
N ASP A 42 1.10 -8.60 0.73
CA ASP A 42 0.93 -9.41 1.95
C ASP A 42 1.63 -10.77 1.81
N ASP A 43 1.35 -11.47 0.71
CA ASP A 43 1.99 -12.75 0.38
C ASP A 43 3.08 -12.57 -0.69
N VAL A 44 4.27 -13.13 -0.41
CA VAL A 44 5.38 -13.18 -1.34
C VAL A 44 5.77 -14.64 -1.58
N ILE A 45 5.76 -15.07 -2.84
CA ILE A 45 6.20 -16.40 -3.25
C ILE A 45 7.56 -16.25 -3.93
N ILE A 46 8.61 -16.75 -3.29
CA ILE A 46 9.97 -16.73 -3.84
C ILE A 46 10.22 -18.06 -4.54
N LEU A 47 10.42 -18.01 -5.86
CA LEU A 47 10.79 -19.17 -6.66
C LEU A 47 12.31 -19.39 -6.64
N GLU A 48 13.06 -18.30 -6.79
CA GLU A 48 14.52 -18.29 -6.74
C GLU A 48 15.01 -16.95 -6.18
N ASN A 49 15.95 -16.99 -5.24
CA ASN A 49 16.68 -15.83 -4.76
C ASN A 49 18.14 -16.21 -4.53
N SER A 50 19.01 -15.81 -5.45
CA SER A 50 20.46 -15.96 -5.35
C SER A 50 21.16 -14.65 -4.93
N SER A 51 20.39 -13.65 -4.51
CA SER A 51 20.92 -12.37 -4.06
C SER A 51 21.54 -12.47 -2.65
N VAL A 52 22.22 -11.40 -2.23
CA VAL A 52 22.83 -11.32 -0.89
C VAL A 52 21.77 -11.09 0.21
N MET A 53 20.59 -10.59 -0.15
CA MET A 53 19.51 -10.31 0.80
C MET A 53 18.72 -11.59 1.07
N SER A 54 18.45 -11.86 2.34
CA SER A 54 17.61 -12.98 2.71
C SER A 54 16.16 -12.77 2.30
N ASP A 55 15.47 -13.87 2.07
CA ASP A 55 14.09 -13.95 1.61
C ASP A 55 13.12 -13.14 2.48
N GLU A 56 13.26 -13.23 3.80
CA GLU A 56 12.43 -12.49 4.75
C GLU A 56 12.68 -10.99 4.71
N PHE A 57 13.93 -10.57 4.49
CA PHE A 57 14.28 -9.16 4.40
C PHE A 57 13.75 -8.55 3.10
N LEU A 58 13.85 -9.29 2.00
CA LEU A 58 13.28 -8.87 0.71
C LEU A 58 11.75 -8.79 0.80
N SER A 59 11.10 -9.83 1.31
CA SER A 59 9.65 -9.89 1.46
C SER A 59 9.10 -8.78 2.34
N HIS A 60 9.75 -8.50 3.49
CA HIS A 60 9.37 -7.40 4.36
C HIS A 60 9.49 -6.04 3.65
N ARG A 61 10.52 -5.84 2.83
CA ARG A 61 10.66 -4.60 2.04
C ARG A 61 9.59 -4.47 0.97
N LEU A 62 9.23 -5.56 0.30
CA LEU A 62 8.16 -5.57 -0.70
C LEU A 62 6.81 -5.19 -0.07
N GLY A 63 6.51 -5.69 1.13
CA GLY A 63 5.29 -5.33 1.86
C GLY A 63 5.16 -3.85 2.25
N LEU A 64 6.28 -3.12 2.31
CA LEU A 64 6.30 -1.68 2.62
C LEU A 64 6.21 -0.77 1.38
N ILE A 65 6.15 -1.34 0.17
CA ILE A 65 6.00 -0.55 -1.05
C ILE A 65 4.53 -0.08 -1.16
N PRO A 66 4.27 1.23 -1.19
CA PRO A 66 2.90 1.73 -1.32
C PRO A 66 2.38 1.48 -2.73
N ILE A 67 1.28 0.74 -2.84
CA ILE A 67 0.61 0.47 -4.11
C ILE A 67 -0.55 1.45 -4.28
N LYS A 68 -0.64 2.07 -5.47
CA LYS A 68 -1.75 2.97 -5.79
C LYS A 68 -3.05 2.15 -5.85
N THR A 69 -3.89 2.35 -4.85
CA THR A 69 -5.15 1.62 -4.70
C THR A 69 -6.27 2.33 -5.46
N ASN A 70 -6.99 1.62 -6.33
CA ASN A 70 -8.24 2.10 -6.90
C ASN A 70 -9.41 1.50 -6.12
N LEU A 71 -9.94 2.26 -5.16
CA LEU A 71 -11.02 1.81 -4.26
C LEU A 71 -12.34 1.53 -5.00
N ASP A 72 -12.58 2.13 -6.17
CA ASP A 72 -13.82 1.90 -6.93
C ASP A 72 -13.84 0.53 -7.60
N ALA A 73 -12.67 0.00 -7.94
CA ALA A 73 -12.53 -1.29 -8.63
C ALA A 73 -12.19 -2.44 -7.68
N TYR A 74 -11.68 -2.12 -6.48
CA TYR A 74 -11.18 -3.10 -5.51
C TYR A 74 -12.22 -3.41 -4.44
N LYS A 75 -12.52 -4.70 -4.26
CA LYS A 75 -13.32 -5.18 -3.12
C LYS A 75 -12.39 -5.78 -2.08
N LEU A 76 -12.59 -5.42 -0.81
CA LEU A 76 -11.84 -6.01 0.29
C LEU A 76 -12.04 -7.54 0.29
N PRO A 77 -11.00 -8.33 0.61
CA PRO A 77 -11.09 -9.79 0.62
C PRO A 77 -12.22 -10.31 1.51
N GLU A 78 -12.47 -9.64 2.64
CA GLU A 78 -13.55 -9.95 3.59
C GLU A 78 -14.95 -9.79 3.00
N GLU A 79 -15.11 -8.86 2.05
CA GLU A 79 -16.39 -8.56 1.40
C GLU A 79 -16.56 -9.28 0.05
N CYS A 80 -15.55 -10.05 -0.37
CA CYS A 80 -15.55 -10.71 -1.67
C CYS A 80 -16.26 -12.07 -1.62
N GLU A 81 -17.19 -12.29 -2.55
CA GLU A 81 -17.96 -13.55 -2.64
C GLU A 81 -17.14 -14.74 -3.16
N CYS A 82 -15.92 -14.52 -3.66
CA CYS A 82 -15.15 -15.55 -4.36
C CYS A 82 -14.72 -16.73 -3.48
N LYS A 83 -14.65 -16.55 -2.15
CA LYS A 83 -14.30 -17.57 -1.14
C LYS A 83 -13.07 -18.43 -1.50
N SER A 84 -12.17 -17.90 -2.32
CA SER A 84 -10.96 -18.57 -2.79
C SER A 84 -9.77 -18.03 -2.03
N GLU A 85 -8.91 -18.90 -1.51
CA GLU A 85 -7.66 -18.51 -0.83
C GLU A 85 -6.70 -17.78 -1.77
N LEU A 86 -6.75 -18.08 -3.07
CA LEU A 86 -5.95 -17.40 -4.09
C LEU A 86 -6.53 -16.04 -4.49
N GLY A 87 -7.76 -15.72 -4.07
CA GLY A 87 -8.46 -14.51 -4.47
C GLY A 87 -8.92 -14.52 -5.93
N CYS A 88 -9.59 -13.44 -6.33
CA CYS A 88 -9.97 -13.16 -7.71
C CYS A 88 -9.43 -11.78 -8.14
N PRO A 89 -9.48 -11.43 -9.44
CA PRO A 89 -8.98 -10.14 -9.92
C PRO A 89 -9.65 -8.90 -9.30
N LEU A 90 -10.77 -9.07 -8.59
CA LEU A 90 -11.48 -7.98 -7.90
C LEU A 90 -11.00 -7.77 -6.46
N CYS A 91 -10.41 -8.78 -5.81
CA CYS A 91 -9.98 -8.70 -4.41
C CYS A 91 -8.48 -8.91 -4.19
N ARG A 92 -7.72 -9.26 -5.24
CA ARG A 92 -6.28 -9.45 -5.17
C ARG A 92 -5.59 -8.94 -6.44
N ALA A 93 -4.44 -8.31 -6.25
CA ALA A 93 -3.50 -7.98 -7.33
C ALA A 93 -2.28 -8.88 -7.22
N SER A 94 -1.75 -9.32 -8.36
CA SER A 94 -0.55 -10.15 -8.45
C SER A 94 0.53 -9.39 -9.22
N PHE A 95 1.72 -9.32 -8.65
CA PHE A 95 2.92 -8.72 -9.25
C PHE A 95 3.96 -9.80 -9.50
N THR A 96 4.90 -9.58 -10.40
CA THR A 96 5.93 -10.58 -10.73
C THR A 96 7.25 -9.87 -10.98
N LEU A 97 8.23 -10.17 -10.13
CA LEU A 97 9.59 -9.64 -10.24
C LEU A 97 10.50 -10.72 -10.82
N ASP A 98 11.01 -10.50 -12.03
CA ASP A 98 11.96 -11.38 -12.70
C ASP A 98 13.17 -10.57 -13.17
N VAL A 99 14.28 -10.70 -12.43
CA VAL A 99 15.48 -9.88 -12.59
C VAL A 99 16.73 -10.73 -12.42
N GLU A 100 17.52 -10.81 -13.49
CA GLU A 100 18.86 -11.39 -13.49
C GLU A 100 19.94 -10.31 -13.69
N SER A 101 21.14 -10.54 -13.12
CA SER A 101 22.33 -9.71 -13.33
C SER A 101 23.38 -10.50 -14.10
N THR A 102 23.52 -10.24 -15.40
CA THR A 102 24.47 -10.96 -16.27
C THR A 102 25.89 -10.41 -16.16
N GLU A 103 26.07 -9.10 -16.02
CA GLU A 103 27.37 -8.44 -15.84
C GLU A 103 27.28 -7.28 -14.85
N GLY A 104 28.12 -7.30 -13.82
CA GLY A 104 28.21 -6.22 -12.83
C GLY A 104 27.06 -6.19 -11.83
N VAL A 105 26.84 -5.01 -11.25
CA VAL A 105 25.82 -4.77 -10.21
C VAL A 105 24.57 -4.20 -10.86
N ARG A 106 23.44 -4.90 -10.73
CA ARG A 106 22.11 -4.40 -11.10
C ARG A 106 21.36 -3.90 -9.87
N VAL A 107 20.82 -2.69 -9.94
CA VAL A 107 19.94 -2.13 -8.92
C VAL A 107 18.51 -2.42 -9.32
N VAL A 108 17.73 -2.98 -8.39
CA VAL A 108 16.30 -3.29 -8.58
C VAL A 108 15.47 -2.24 -7.86
N TYR A 109 14.47 -1.71 -8.55
CA TYR A 109 13.55 -0.68 -8.05
C TYR A 109 12.13 -1.23 -7.94
N SER A 110 11.26 -0.51 -7.21
CA SER A 110 9.84 -0.86 -7.12
C SER A 110 9.09 -0.76 -8.46
N GLY A 111 9.68 -0.11 -9.47
CA GLY A 111 9.13 -0.06 -10.83
C GLY A 111 9.43 -1.30 -11.66
N ASP A 112 10.25 -2.24 -11.15
CA ASP A 112 10.54 -3.52 -11.80
C ASP A 112 9.53 -4.62 -11.42
N LEU A 113 8.55 -4.29 -10.55
CA LEU A 113 7.45 -5.17 -10.10
C LEU A 113 6.28 -5.26 -11.10
#